data_AF-A0A7E5W5U6-F1
#
_entry.id   AF-A0A7E5W5U6-F1
#
_cell.length_a   1.000
_cell.length_b   1.000
_cell.length_c   1.000
_cell.angle_alpha   90.00
_cell.angle_beta   90.00
_cell.angle_gamma   90.00
#
_symmetry.space_group_name_H-M   'P 1'
#
loop_
_entity.id
_entity.type
_entity.pdbx_description
1 polymer ?
#
loop_
_entity_poly.entity_id
_entity_poly.type
_entity_poly.pdbx_seq_one_letter_code
_entity_poly.pdbx_strand_id
1 'polypeptide(L)'
;MTPFIILAVMLGISEGAAPGTRCNDFEANFNLKDVIGSWHVVAIIPEKLFPEKQVTCYKVDISETDEAGLRWLINKTIESPTSMLPNNKTGIIIRQRYHSEHPFDVWSKSVSEVSGCFQQVISLDLGKHDIHKALKHDAMMQLHLLQERGSEPFLLQLLWGRMITVVIYKRKQGVTQDELKPVFEFMNQLRGPQRLPKICDSRLKDLLVF
;
A
#
# COMPACT_ATOMS: atom_id res chain seq x y z
N MET A 1 52.41 7.78 40.88
CA MET A 1 51.76 6.49 40.59
C MET A 1 50.45 6.79 39.88
N THR A 2 50.45 6.62 38.56
CA THR A 2 49.36 6.94 37.63
C THR A 2 48.40 5.75 37.53
N PRO A 3 47.07 5.95 37.57
CA PRO A 3 46.13 4.86 37.32
C PRO A 3 45.95 4.65 35.81
N PHE A 4 46.15 3.41 35.37
CA PHE A 4 45.81 2.95 34.02
C PHE A 4 44.30 2.78 33.92
N ILE A 5 43.66 3.61 33.10
CA ILE A 5 42.26 3.42 32.68
C ILE A 5 42.28 2.50 31.47
N ILE A 6 41.86 1.25 31.64
CA ILE A 6 41.65 0.31 30.54
C ILE A 6 40.29 0.63 29.91
N LEU A 7 40.33 1.36 28.78
CA LEU A 7 39.16 1.64 27.95
C LEU A 7 38.83 0.37 27.14
N ALA A 8 37.85 -0.41 27.59
CA ALA A 8 37.32 -1.52 26.82
C ALA A 8 36.45 -0.98 25.67
N VAL A 9 37.05 -0.80 24.49
CA VAL A 9 36.33 -0.48 23.25
C VAL A 9 35.61 -1.74 22.79
N MET A 10 34.31 -1.82 23.06
CA MET A 10 33.42 -2.80 22.43
C MET A 10 33.32 -2.46 20.94
N LEU A 11 34.17 -3.10 20.13
CA LEU A 11 34.00 -3.18 18.68
C LEU A 11 32.70 -3.94 18.40
N GLY A 12 31.59 -3.21 18.40
CA GLY A 12 30.35 -3.67 17.80
C GLY A 12 30.61 -3.86 16.31
N ILE A 13 30.70 -5.12 15.89
CA ILE A 13 30.75 -5.49 14.49
C ILE A 13 29.39 -5.09 13.91
N SER A 14 29.27 -3.87 13.36
CA SER A 14 28.11 -3.54 12.56
C SER A 14 28.25 -4.36 11.28
N GLU A 15 27.54 -5.48 11.20
CA GLU A 15 27.30 -6.14 9.93
C GLU A 15 26.65 -5.11 9.01
N GLY A 16 27.43 -4.61 8.05
CA GLY A 16 26.93 -3.79 6.98
C GLY A 16 25.92 -4.62 6.20
N ALA A 17 24.63 -4.41 6.49
CA ALA A 17 23.55 -4.99 5.71
C ALA A 17 23.71 -4.54 4.25
N ALA A 18 23.71 -5.52 3.34
CA ALA A 18 23.75 -5.30 1.90
C ALA A 18 22.68 -4.27 1.44
N PRO A 19 22.90 -3.55 0.32
CA PRO A 19 21.92 -2.62 -0.22
C PRO A 19 20.78 -3.42 -0.88
N GLY A 20 19.80 -3.84 -0.09
CA GLY A 20 18.67 -4.65 -0.52
C GLY A 20 17.36 -4.05 -0.02
N THR A 21 16.52 -3.59 -0.96
CA THR A 21 15.11 -3.18 -0.87
C THR A 21 14.43 -3.39 0.50
N ARG A 22 14.63 -2.46 1.44
CA ARG A 22 13.76 -2.33 2.61
C ARG A 22 12.52 -1.56 2.20
N CYS A 23 11.35 -1.96 2.69
CA CYS A 23 10.13 -1.16 2.57
C CYS A 23 10.22 0.02 3.55
N ASN A 24 11.14 0.95 3.28
CA ASN A 24 11.51 2.09 4.12
C ASN A 24 11.65 1.76 5.62
N ASP A 25 12.34 0.65 5.96
CA ASP A 25 12.67 0.24 7.34
C ASP A 25 11.46 -0.01 8.27
N PHE A 26 10.25 -0.20 7.72
CA PHE A 26 9.05 -0.33 8.55
C PHE A 26 8.66 -1.78 8.80
N GLU A 27 8.57 -2.16 10.09
CA GLU A 27 8.00 -3.42 10.55
C GLU A 27 6.46 -3.33 10.48
N ALA A 28 5.85 -3.96 9.47
CA ALA A 28 4.40 -4.06 9.43
C ALA A 28 3.94 -5.31 10.20
N ASN A 29 3.14 -5.13 11.24
CA ASN A 29 2.32 -6.20 11.80
C ASN A 29 1.13 -6.45 10.86
N PHE A 30 1.42 -7.02 9.69
CA PHE A 30 0.44 -7.29 8.65
C PHE A 30 0.06 -8.76 8.66
N ASN A 31 -1.22 -9.03 8.94
CA ASN A 31 -1.83 -10.33 8.71
C ASN A 31 -2.82 -10.20 7.56
N LEU A 32 -2.52 -10.86 6.44
CA LEU A 32 -3.32 -10.76 5.22
C LEU A 32 -4.80 -11.07 5.47
N LYS A 33 -5.10 -12.05 6.34
CA LYS A 33 -6.46 -12.47 6.65
C LYS A 33 -7.32 -11.32 7.18
N ASP A 34 -6.72 -10.39 7.93
CA ASP A 34 -7.41 -9.26 8.54
C ASP A 34 -7.71 -8.15 7.53
N VAL A 35 -7.04 -8.19 6.37
CA VAL A 35 -7.16 -7.22 5.27
C VAL A 35 -8.07 -7.70 4.15
N ILE A 36 -8.31 -9.01 4.02
CA ILE A 36 -9.22 -9.55 3.00
C ILE A 36 -10.65 -8.99 3.18
N GLY A 37 -11.33 -8.78 2.05
CA GLY A 37 -12.72 -8.33 1.98
C GLY A 37 -12.86 -6.88 1.53
N SER A 38 -14.04 -6.32 1.75
CA SER A 38 -14.39 -4.97 1.31
C SER A 38 -13.87 -3.89 2.24
N TRP A 39 -13.39 -2.81 1.61
CA TRP A 39 -12.93 -1.58 2.23
C TRP A 39 -13.46 -0.38 1.45
N HIS A 40 -13.52 0.78 2.10
CA HIS A 40 -13.91 2.04 1.49
C HIS A 40 -12.77 3.03 1.68
N VAL A 41 -12.31 3.64 0.58
CA VAL A 41 -11.44 4.83 0.67
C VAL A 41 -12.27 5.92 1.32
N VAL A 42 -11.83 6.39 2.49
CA VAL A 42 -12.53 7.44 3.26
C VAL A 42 -11.76 8.76 3.27
N ALA A 43 -10.45 8.71 3.09
CA ALA A 43 -9.60 9.90 3.03
C ALA A 43 -8.25 9.59 2.37
N ILE A 44 -7.52 10.65 2.02
CA ILE A 44 -6.10 10.57 1.65
C ILE A 44 -5.29 11.62 2.41
N ILE A 45 -4.01 11.35 2.63
CA ILE A 45 -3.03 12.39 2.98
C ILE A 45 -2.29 12.76 1.69
N PRO A 46 -2.50 13.98 1.17
CA PRO A 46 -1.88 14.42 -0.08
C PRO A 46 -0.41 14.80 0.11
N GLU A 47 0.39 14.59 -0.93
CA GLU A 47 1.76 15.10 -0.98
C GLU A 47 1.78 16.59 -1.38
N LYS A 48 2.94 17.26 -1.32
CA LYS A 48 3.08 18.69 -1.65
C LYS A 48 2.56 19.06 -3.04
N LEU A 49 2.80 18.21 -4.04
CA LEU A 49 2.43 18.47 -5.43
C LEU A 49 0.99 18.04 -5.77
N PHE A 50 0.23 17.50 -4.81
CA PHE A 50 -1.13 17.06 -5.04
C PHE A 50 -2.01 18.25 -5.47
N PRO A 51 -2.77 18.15 -6.58
CA PRO A 51 -3.61 19.23 -7.06
C PRO A 51 -4.74 19.52 -6.07
N GLU A 52 -5.23 20.76 -6.06
CA GLU A 52 -6.39 21.12 -5.25
C GLU A 52 -7.69 20.61 -5.86
N LYS A 53 -7.85 19.28 -5.86
CA LYS A 53 -9.05 18.58 -6.32
C LYS A 53 -9.69 17.83 -5.17
N GLN A 54 -10.99 17.58 -5.33
CA GLN A 54 -11.75 16.69 -4.47
C GLN A 54 -11.26 15.26 -4.63
N VAL A 55 -11.45 14.48 -3.57
CA VAL A 55 -11.06 13.07 -3.50
C VAL A 55 -12.33 12.26 -3.59
N THR A 56 -12.39 11.32 -4.52
CA THR A 56 -13.57 10.49 -4.72
C THR A 56 -13.53 9.28 -3.77
N CYS A 57 -14.66 8.97 -3.13
CA CYS A 57 -14.78 7.74 -2.35
C CYS A 57 -14.97 6.54 -3.28
N TYR A 58 -14.19 5.48 -3.07
CA TYR A 58 -14.30 4.23 -3.82
C TYR A 58 -14.40 3.05 -2.85
N LYS A 59 -15.18 2.05 -3.24
CA LYS A 59 -15.11 0.73 -2.63
C LYS A 59 -13.92 -0.02 -3.25
N VAL A 60 -13.17 -0.73 -2.43
CA VAL A 60 -12.08 -1.62 -2.85
C VAL A 60 -12.29 -2.99 -2.24
N ASP A 61 -12.27 -4.03 -3.06
CA ASP A 61 -12.25 -5.41 -2.58
C ASP A 61 -10.82 -5.95 -2.66
N ILE A 62 -10.32 -6.43 -1.52
CA ILE A 62 -8.98 -7.02 -1.41
C ILE A 62 -9.11 -8.53 -1.27
N SER A 63 -8.40 -9.27 -2.13
CA SER A 63 -8.37 -10.73 -2.11
C SER A 63 -6.95 -11.27 -2.29
N GLU A 64 -6.65 -12.39 -1.63
CA GLU A 64 -5.46 -13.20 -1.92
C GLU A 64 -5.66 -13.98 -3.23
N THR A 65 -4.57 -14.17 -3.96
CA THR A 65 -4.54 -14.95 -5.20
C THR A 65 -3.21 -15.71 -5.30
N ASP A 66 -3.16 -16.70 -6.19
CA ASP A 66 -1.99 -17.53 -6.37
C ASP A 66 -1.12 -17.06 -7.56
N GLU A 67 0.11 -17.58 -7.60
CA GLU A 67 1.06 -17.23 -8.64
C GLU A 67 0.64 -17.76 -10.02
N ALA A 68 -0.09 -18.88 -10.06
CA ALA A 68 -0.63 -19.44 -11.29
C ALA A 68 -1.65 -18.48 -11.94
N GLY A 69 -2.56 -17.91 -11.16
CA GLY A 69 -3.54 -16.94 -11.60
C GLY A 69 -2.90 -15.67 -12.14
N LEU A 70 -1.88 -15.14 -11.43
CA LEU A 70 -1.13 -13.97 -11.92
C LEU A 70 -0.40 -14.28 -13.23
N ARG A 71 0.28 -15.43 -13.33
CA ARG A 71 1.00 -15.85 -14.56
C ARG A 71 0.04 -16.03 -15.73
N TRP A 72 -1.11 -16.66 -15.51
CA TRP A 72 -2.14 -16.81 -16.54
C TRP A 72 -2.63 -15.45 -17.03
N LEU A 73 -2.88 -14.51 -16.11
CA LEU A 73 -3.31 -13.15 -16.44
C LEU A 73 -2.26 -12.42 -17.28
N ILE A 74 -0.98 -12.46 -16.86
CA ILE A 74 0.15 -11.89 -17.61
C ILE A 74 0.20 -12.48 -19.02
N ASN A 75 0.17 -13.80 -19.15
CA ASN A 75 0.25 -14.47 -20.45
C ASN A 75 -0.93 -14.15 -21.37
N LYS A 76 -2.11 -13.90 -20.81
CA LYS A 76 -3.31 -13.53 -21.59
C LYS A 76 -3.33 -12.06 -22.00
N THR A 77 -2.62 -11.21 -21.28
CA THR A 77 -2.65 -9.76 -21.48
C THR A 77 -1.42 -9.24 -22.22
N ILE A 78 -0.24 -9.83 -22.02
CA ILE A 78 1.02 -9.33 -22.57
C ILE A 78 1.51 -10.26 -23.69
N GLU A 79 1.59 -9.75 -24.92
CA GLU A 79 2.03 -10.51 -26.10
C GLU A 79 3.51 -10.95 -26.08
N SER A 80 4.31 -10.48 -25.11
CA SER A 80 5.74 -10.81 -24.97
C SER A 80 6.13 -11.20 -23.52
N PRO A 81 6.39 -12.49 -23.21
CA PRO A 81 6.32 -12.99 -21.82
C PRO A 81 7.58 -12.82 -20.95
N THR A 82 8.73 -12.44 -21.51
CA THR A 82 10.02 -12.93 -20.97
C THR A 82 10.84 -11.96 -20.09
N SER A 83 10.48 -10.68 -19.94
CA SER A 83 11.31 -9.72 -19.19
C SER A 83 10.66 -9.06 -17.97
N MET A 84 9.40 -9.37 -17.65
CA MET A 84 8.62 -8.60 -16.65
C MET A 84 8.02 -9.43 -15.52
N LEU A 85 8.21 -10.75 -15.49
CA LEU A 85 7.76 -11.55 -14.36
C LEU A 85 8.62 -11.19 -13.14
N PRO A 86 8.02 -10.76 -12.01
CA PRO A 86 8.76 -10.56 -10.77
C PRO A 86 9.51 -11.85 -10.44
N ASN A 87 10.76 -11.73 -9.97
CA ASN A 87 11.63 -12.86 -9.62
C ASN A 87 10.84 -14.06 -9.05
N ASN A 88 11.19 -15.27 -9.50
CA ASN A 88 10.59 -16.59 -9.19
C ASN A 88 10.54 -16.95 -7.68
N LYS A 89 10.84 -16.03 -6.77
CA LYS A 89 10.65 -16.23 -5.34
C LYS A 89 9.15 -16.29 -5.03
N THR A 90 8.75 -17.29 -4.25
CA THR A 90 7.40 -17.43 -3.71
C THR A 90 7.04 -16.22 -2.86
N GLY A 91 5.81 -15.74 -2.98
CA GLY A 91 5.32 -14.58 -2.24
C GLY A 91 3.81 -14.47 -2.30
N ILE A 92 3.22 -13.80 -1.31
CA ILE A 92 1.78 -13.51 -1.25
C ILE A 92 1.43 -12.61 -2.43
N ILE A 93 0.34 -12.92 -3.12
CA ILE A 93 -0.18 -12.05 -4.17
C ILE A 93 -1.54 -11.55 -3.72
N ILE A 94 -1.73 -10.24 -3.84
CA ILE A 94 -3.00 -9.59 -3.55
C ILE A 94 -3.54 -8.95 -4.82
N ARG A 95 -4.86 -9.00 -4.93
CA ARG A 95 -5.63 -8.25 -5.91
C ARG A 95 -6.46 -7.21 -5.16
N GLN A 96 -6.39 -5.97 -5.63
CA GLN A 96 -7.20 -4.86 -5.18
C GLN A 96 -8.11 -4.45 -6.34
N ARG A 97 -9.40 -4.72 -6.23
CA ARG A 97 -10.41 -4.32 -7.22
C ARG A 97 -11.04 -3.00 -6.79
N TYR A 98 -10.82 -1.96 -7.56
CA TYR A 98 -11.37 -0.62 -7.32
C TYR A 98 -12.69 -0.47 -8.06
N HIS A 99 -13.77 -0.25 -7.31
CA HIS A 99 -15.11 -0.02 -7.85
C HIS A 99 -15.31 1.48 -8.07
N SER A 100 -15.15 1.90 -9.33
CA SER A 100 -15.35 3.28 -9.77
C SER A 100 -16.21 3.32 -11.03
N GLU A 101 -16.43 4.50 -11.62
CA GLU A 101 -17.10 4.63 -12.93
C GLU A 101 -16.38 3.83 -14.03
N HIS A 102 -15.06 3.67 -13.90
CA HIS A 102 -14.25 2.77 -14.73
C HIS A 102 -13.48 1.83 -13.79
N PRO A 103 -14.07 0.69 -13.39
CA PRO A 103 -13.42 -0.20 -12.43
C PRO A 103 -12.10 -0.72 -12.97
N PHE A 104 -11.14 -0.91 -12.07
CA PHE A 104 -9.81 -1.38 -12.43
C PHE A 104 -9.25 -2.26 -11.33
N ASP A 105 -8.36 -3.18 -11.70
CA ASP A 105 -7.70 -4.08 -10.77
C ASP A 105 -6.22 -3.72 -10.66
N VAL A 106 -5.70 -3.74 -9.44
CA VAL A 106 -4.26 -3.67 -9.15
C VAL A 106 -3.83 -5.00 -8.55
N TRP A 107 -2.83 -5.62 -9.16
CA TRP A 107 -2.23 -6.86 -8.70
C TRP A 107 -0.84 -6.57 -8.16
N SER A 108 -0.58 -7.01 -6.94
CA SER A 108 0.67 -6.71 -6.24
C SER A 108 1.22 -7.98 -5.59
N LYS A 109 2.54 -8.16 -5.67
CA LYS A 109 3.26 -9.31 -5.10
C LYS A 109 4.07 -8.85 -3.89
N SER A 110 4.07 -9.63 -2.82
CA SER A 110 4.84 -9.32 -1.63
C SER A 110 6.34 -9.29 -1.93
N VAL A 111 7.05 -8.31 -1.37
CA VAL A 111 8.51 -8.32 -1.39
C VAL A 111 9.01 -9.32 -0.35
N SER A 112 9.96 -10.18 -0.73
CA SER A 112 10.51 -11.19 0.16
C SER A 112 11.01 -10.54 1.46
N GLU A 113 10.73 -11.18 2.59
CA GLU A 113 11.23 -10.83 3.93
C GLU A 113 10.64 -9.56 4.58
N VAL A 114 9.70 -8.85 3.92
CA VAL A 114 9.02 -7.68 4.52
C VAL A 114 7.51 -7.88 4.56
N SER A 115 6.97 -8.11 5.75
CA SER A 115 5.52 -8.23 5.97
C SER A 115 4.79 -6.95 5.54
N GLY A 116 3.63 -7.11 4.91
CA GLY A 116 2.78 -5.99 4.47
C GLY A 116 3.34 -5.13 3.33
N CYS A 117 4.52 -5.45 2.78
CA CYS A 117 5.10 -4.73 1.66
C CYS A 117 4.86 -5.46 0.34
N PHE A 118 4.33 -4.73 -0.64
CA PHE A 118 3.93 -5.26 -1.93
C PHE A 118 4.49 -4.39 -3.05
N GLN A 119 4.95 -5.03 -4.10
CA GLN A 119 5.33 -4.40 -5.36
C GLN A 119 4.16 -4.56 -6.32
N GLN A 120 3.69 -3.45 -6.92
CA GLN A 120 2.67 -3.52 -7.96
C GLN A 120 3.25 -4.21 -9.19
N VAL A 121 2.55 -5.22 -9.69
CA VAL A 121 2.97 -6.04 -10.84
C VAL A 121 2.15 -5.68 -12.08
N ILE A 122 0.84 -5.45 -11.94
CA ILE A 122 -0.06 -5.10 -13.05
C ILE A 122 -1.16 -4.18 -12.55
N SER A 123 -1.56 -3.19 -13.36
CA SER A 123 -2.83 -2.47 -13.21
C SER A 123 -3.67 -2.57 -14.48
N LEU A 124 -4.81 -3.25 -14.41
CA LEU A 124 -5.70 -3.43 -15.55
C LEU A 124 -6.92 -2.50 -15.42
N ASP A 125 -7.05 -1.57 -16.35
CA ASP A 125 -8.29 -0.82 -16.58
C ASP A 125 -9.29 -1.75 -17.28
N LEU A 126 -10.46 -2.01 -16.69
CA LEU A 126 -11.45 -2.91 -17.30
C LEU A 126 -12.08 -2.30 -18.56
N GLY A 127 -11.92 -0.99 -18.81
CA GLY A 127 -12.51 -0.28 -19.95
C GLY A 127 -11.54 0.03 -21.10
N LYS A 128 -10.22 -0.10 -20.91
CA LYS A 128 -9.22 0.21 -21.94
C LYS A 128 -8.12 -0.84 -21.93
N HIS A 129 -7.92 -1.52 -23.06
CA HIS A 129 -6.83 -2.49 -23.30
C HIS A 129 -5.42 -1.85 -23.31
N ASP A 130 -5.21 -0.69 -22.65
CA ASP A 130 -3.95 0.04 -22.64
C ASP A 130 -3.00 -0.51 -21.56
N ILE A 131 -2.46 -1.69 -21.86
CA ILE A 131 -1.58 -2.48 -20.99
C ILE A 131 -0.23 -1.79 -20.79
N HIS A 132 0.15 -0.86 -21.66
CA HIS A 132 1.37 -0.08 -21.50
C HIS A 132 1.33 0.91 -20.31
N LYS A 133 0.15 1.25 -19.79
CA LYS A 133 -0.01 1.94 -18.50
C LYS A 133 0.13 0.99 -17.31
N ALA A 134 -0.33 -0.26 -17.46
CA ALA A 134 -0.26 -1.30 -16.44
C ALA A 134 1.18 -1.63 -16.02
N LEU A 135 2.07 -1.67 -17.02
CA LEU A 135 3.45 -2.18 -16.92
C LEU A 135 4.48 -1.17 -16.41
N LYS A 136 4.12 0.11 -16.27
CA LYS A 136 5.08 1.19 -15.93
C LYS A 136 5.13 1.54 -14.44
N HIS A 137 4.36 0.86 -13.61
CA HIS A 137 4.23 1.19 -12.20
C HIS A 137 4.88 0.12 -11.34
N ASP A 138 6.22 0.08 -11.36
CA ASP A 138 7.04 -0.57 -10.33
C ASP A 138 6.97 0.25 -9.02
N ALA A 139 5.75 0.42 -8.53
CA ALA A 139 5.47 1.18 -7.34
C ALA A 139 5.44 0.23 -6.15
N MET A 140 6.31 0.50 -5.18
CA MET A 140 6.26 -0.13 -3.88
C MET A 140 5.07 0.42 -3.10
N MET A 141 4.33 -0.47 -2.46
CA MET A 141 3.16 -0.18 -1.66
C MET A 141 3.31 -0.88 -0.32
N GLN A 142 2.94 -0.20 0.75
CA GLN A 142 2.92 -0.82 2.07
C GLN A 142 1.53 -0.74 2.68
N LEU A 143 1.01 -1.88 3.10
CA LEU A 143 -0.25 -2.00 3.80
C LEU A 143 0.01 -2.10 5.30
N HIS A 144 -0.68 -1.27 6.07
CA HIS A 144 -0.61 -1.23 7.52
C HIS A 144 -2.01 -1.18 8.12
N LEU A 145 -2.30 -2.04 9.09
CA LEU A 145 -3.52 -1.97 9.88
C LEU A 145 -3.25 -1.17 11.15
N LEU A 146 -3.93 -0.03 11.28
CA LEU A 146 -3.90 0.80 12.47
C LEU A 146 -5.19 0.57 13.27
N GLN A 147 -5.07 0.06 14.48
CA GLN A 147 -6.20 -0.20 15.36
C GLN A 147 -5.96 0.39 16.75
N GLU A 148 -6.80 1.33 17.17
CA GLU A 148 -6.86 1.74 18.58
C GLU A 148 -7.79 0.82 19.37
N ARG A 149 -7.54 0.67 20.68
CA ARG A 149 -8.37 -0.19 21.54
C ARG A 149 -9.83 0.27 21.51
N GLY A 150 -10.72 -0.65 21.16
CA GLY A 150 -12.17 -0.40 21.12
C GLY A 150 -12.67 0.33 19.86
N SER A 151 -11.81 0.58 18.87
CA SER A 151 -12.17 1.17 17.59
C SER A 151 -12.11 0.16 16.45
N GLU A 152 -12.85 0.43 15.37
CA GLU A 152 -12.68 -0.30 14.10
C GLU A 152 -11.32 0.03 13.49
N PRO A 153 -10.60 -0.95 12.92
CA PRO A 153 -9.28 -0.70 12.34
C PRO A 153 -9.36 0.14 11.07
N PHE A 154 -8.37 1.00 10.90
CA PHE A 154 -8.04 1.62 9.62
C PHE A 154 -7.07 0.73 8.87
N LEU A 155 -7.29 0.56 7.57
CA LEU A 155 -6.26 0.09 6.68
C LEU A 155 -5.60 1.31 6.05
N LEU A 156 -4.27 1.36 6.09
CA LEU A 156 -3.46 2.41 5.50
C LEU A 156 -2.67 1.82 4.34
N GLN A 157 -2.77 2.44 3.17
CA GLN A 157 -1.91 2.16 2.04
C GLN A 157 -0.91 3.29 1.87
N LEU A 158 0.32 3.02 2.27
CA LEU A 158 1.45 3.93 2.15
C LEU A 158 2.16 3.71 0.80
N LEU A 159 2.90 4.73 0.36
CA LEU A 159 3.85 4.66 -0.77
C LEU A 159 3.24 4.64 -2.18
N TRP A 160 1.99 5.10 -2.34
CA TRP A 160 1.36 5.17 -3.66
C TRP A 160 1.81 6.40 -4.48
N GLY A 161 3.05 6.35 -4.96
CA GLY A 161 3.62 7.33 -5.89
C GLY A 161 3.93 8.70 -5.30
N ARG A 162 4.25 9.67 -6.17
CA ARG A 162 4.76 11.00 -5.78
C ARG A 162 3.70 12.01 -5.31
N MET A 163 2.41 11.64 -5.40
CA MET A 163 1.29 12.59 -5.26
C MET A 163 0.44 12.33 -4.02
N ILE A 164 0.37 11.09 -3.54
CA ILE A 164 -0.43 10.70 -2.38
C ILE A 164 0.51 10.01 -1.40
N THR A 165 0.56 10.53 -0.19
CA THR A 165 1.39 9.95 0.86
C THR A 165 0.73 8.69 1.43
N VAL A 166 -0.58 8.78 1.69
CA VAL A 166 -1.39 7.70 2.30
C VAL A 166 -2.80 7.68 1.72
N VAL A 167 -3.30 6.50 1.40
CA VAL A 167 -4.74 6.24 1.22
C VAL A 167 -5.27 5.57 2.49
N ILE A 168 -6.38 6.10 3.00
CA ILE A 168 -6.97 5.69 4.27
C ILE A 168 -8.28 4.98 3.99
N TYR A 169 -8.41 3.75 4.49
CA TYR A 169 -9.57 2.90 4.29
C TYR A 169 -10.27 2.57 5.62
N LYS A 170 -11.59 2.45 5.56
CA LYS A 170 -12.43 1.86 6.63
C LYS A 170 -13.31 0.75 6.06
N ARG A 171 -13.79 -0.14 6.93
CA ARG A 171 -14.79 -1.14 6.55
C ARG A 171 -16.13 -0.49 6.19
N LYS A 172 -16.50 0.59 6.88
CA LYS A 172 -17.70 1.40 6.60
C LYS A 172 -17.37 2.64 5.79
N GLN A 173 -18.37 3.14 5.07
CA GLN A 173 -18.28 4.41 4.34
C GLN A 173 -18.28 5.59 5.31
N GLY A 174 -17.64 6.68 4.89
CA GLY A 174 -17.58 7.92 5.65
C GLY A 174 -16.60 7.88 6.83
N VAL A 175 -16.13 9.06 7.20
CA VAL A 175 -15.25 9.29 8.34
C VAL A 175 -15.37 10.74 8.78
N THR A 176 -15.23 10.98 10.08
CA THR A 176 -15.10 12.33 10.64
C THR A 176 -13.65 12.74 10.76
N GLN A 177 -13.39 14.04 10.90
CA GLN A 177 -12.03 14.53 11.11
C GLN A 177 -11.41 14.02 12.42
N ASP A 178 -12.22 13.90 13.48
CA ASP A 178 -11.77 13.39 14.79
C ASP A 178 -11.34 11.93 14.71
N GLU A 179 -12.08 11.09 13.98
CA GLU A 179 -11.70 9.69 13.75
C GLU A 179 -10.39 9.53 12.98
N LEU A 180 -9.96 10.53 12.20
CA LEU A 180 -8.70 10.51 11.46
C LEU A 180 -7.49 10.96 12.30
N LYS A 181 -7.73 11.46 13.52
CA LYS A 181 -6.65 11.94 14.40
C LYS A 181 -5.57 10.87 14.68
N PRO A 182 -5.91 9.61 15.00
CA PRO A 182 -4.91 8.56 15.21
C PRO A 182 -4.05 8.31 13.97
N VAL A 183 -4.67 8.33 12.78
CA VAL A 183 -3.97 8.16 11.51
C VAL A 183 -2.99 9.30 11.27
N PHE A 184 -3.42 10.54 11.54
CA PHE A 184 -2.58 11.72 11.36
C PHE A 184 -1.41 11.74 12.34
N GLU A 185 -1.64 11.39 13.61
CA GLU A 185 -0.59 11.29 14.63
C GLU A 185 0.42 10.19 14.28
N PHE A 186 -0.05 9.01 13.91
CA PHE A 186 0.80 7.92 13.43
C PHE A 186 1.67 8.35 12.25
N MET A 187 1.06 9.02 11.25
CA MET A 187 1.80 9.46 10.06
C MET A 187 2.79 10.58 10.35
N ASN A 188 2.48 11.48 11.28
CA ASN A 188 3.42 12.52 11.73
C ASN A 188 4.62 11.94 12.47
N GLN A 189 4.42 10.91 13.29
CA GLN A 189 5.52 10.19 13.94
C GLN A 189 6.38 9.45 12.92
N LEU A 190 5.73 8.83 11.92
CA LEU A 190 6.41 8.02 10.92
C LEU A 190 7.20 8.85 9.89
N ARG A 191 6.64 9.94 9.39
CA ARG A 191 7.20 10.70 8.25
C ARG A 191 7.44 12.19 8.53
N GLY A 192 7.28 12.61 9.79
CA GLY A 192 7.29 14.02 10.15
C GLY A 192 6.00 14.74 9.71
N PRO A 193 5.94 16.07 9.82
CA PRO A 193 4.73 16.85 9.58
C PRO A 193 4.07 16.58 8.22
N GLN A 194 2.81 16.14 8.26
CA GLN A 194 2.00 15.83 7.09
C GLN A 194 0.98 16.94 6.78
N ARG A 195 0.51 16.98 5.53
CA ARG A 195 -0.67 17.78 5.18
C ARG A 195 -1.91 17.20 5.86
N LEU A 196 -2.90 18.04 6.14
CA LEU A 196 -4.17 17.59 6.69
C LEU A 196 -4.83 16.57 5.74
N PRO A 197 -5.43 15.49 6.29
CA PRO A 197 -6.17 14.54 5.49
C PRO A 197 -7.30 15.22 4.71
N LYS A 198 -7.43 14.86 3.43
CA LYS A 198 -8.59 15.21 2.62
C LYS A 198 -9.59 14.05 2.71
N ILE A 199 -10.71 14.30 3.39
CA ILE A 199 -11.84 13.37 3.43
C ILE A 199 -12.46 13.28 2.03
N CYS A 200 -12.79 12.06 1.60
CA CYS A 200 -13.40 11.86 0.29
C CYS A 200 -14.87 12.32 0.29
N ASP A 201 -15.34 12.79 -0.87
CA ASP A 201 -16.73 13.24 -1.03
C ASP A 201 -17.68 12.04 -1.09
N SER A 202 -18.78 12.13 -0.34
CA SER A 202 -19.72 11.05 0.01
C SER A 202 -20.47 10.44 -1.17
N ARG A 203 -20.28 10.94 -2.39
CA ARG A 203 -20.87 10.35 -3.59
C ARG A 203 -20.07 9.14 -4.04
N LEU A 204 -20.23 8.01 -3.34
CA LEU A 204 -20.21 6.75 -4.08
C LEU A 204 -21.32 6.86 -5.12
N LYS A 205 -20.96 6.99 -6.41
CA LYS A 205 -21.89 6.60 -7.46
C LYS A 205 -22.03 5.08 -7.29
N ASP A 206 -23.02 4.65 -6.50
CA ASP A 206 -23.42 3.25 -6.39
C ASP A 206 -23.76 2.74 -7.79
N LEU A 207 -22.76 2.15 -8.45
CA LEU A 207 -22.85 1.57 -9.79
C LEU A 207 -23.02 0.04 -9.75
N LEU A 208 -23.30 -0.52 -8.57
CA LEU A 208 -23.56 -1.95 -8.38
C LEU A 208 -25.00 -2.22 -7.94
N VAL A 209 -25.96 -1.61 -8.64
CA VAL A 209 -27.34 -2.11 -8.74
C VAL A 209 -27.56 -2.52 -10.19
N PHE A 210 -27.22 -3.77 -10.50
CA PHE A 210 -27.78 -4.54 -11.61
C PHE A 210 -27.97 -5.98 -11.13
#